data_AF-A0A935VUW6-F1
#
_entry.id   AF-A0A935VUW6-F1
#
_cell.length_a   1.000
_cell.length_b   1.000
_cell.length_c   1.000
_cell.angle_alpha   90.00
_cell.angle_beta   90.00
_cell.angle_gamma   90.00
#
_symmetry.space_group_name_H-M   'P 1'
#
loop_
_entity.id
_entity.type
_entity.pdbx_description
1 polymer ?
#
loop_
_entity_poly.entity_id
_entity_poly.type
_entity_poly.pdbx_seq_one_letter_code
_entity_poly.pdbx_strand_id
1 'polypeptide(L)'
;MWSRRLLYLVLLCAALAAGLPALAQKTQADKVELGSNTAKNGFKNEDEIRDKFNNWKTDDEAKIWLGAMNYKLAEIESVTATKPHGEKADVEVLIKTKAGEKREGISIKLVSSPQGFNQIDKRWLSHYVKMWRIPADVEAALKLFVGETPPDRPSKDPKRMYLNELDAATQKAVTDFFTANKEMIVSDLFSGEGIHSAGWMMVALKSSATPRWVLRRDDYVTKFFGDGKVELTRNGNLKIGRITVQRKGGDGGRESAKMLQFKINPALLFEGK
;
A
#
# COMPACT_ATOMS: atom_id res chain seq x y z
N MET A 1 -22.84 -38.74 -63.76
CA MET A 1 -24.13 -38.49 -63.09
C MET A 1 -24.59 -39.82 -62.51
N TRP A 2 -24.96 -39.86 -61.21
CA TRP A 2 -25.46 -41.02 -60.42
C TRP A 2 -24.36 -42.05 -60.06
N SER A 3 -24.31 -42.71 -58.89
CA SER A 3 -24.95 -42.61 -57.58
C SER A 3 -24.26 -43.65 -56.66
N ARG A 4 -23.84 -43.22 -55.46
CA ARG A 4 -23.79 -43.94 -54.15
C ARG A 4 -23.52 -45.47 -54.11
N ARG A 5 -22.50 -45.90 -53.34
CA ARG A 5 -22.60 -46.60 -52.02
C ARG A 5 -21.31 -47.35 -51.67
N LEU A 6 -20.62 -46.94 -50.60
CA LEU A 6 -19.86 -47.80 -49.66
C LEU A 6 -19.51 -46.92 -48.44
N LEU A 7 -20.36 -46.87 -47.41
CA LEU A 7 -20.25 -47.62 -46.17
C LEU A 7 -18.82 -47.62 -45.59
N TYR A 8 -18.50 -46.74 -44.64
CA TYR A 8 -17.54 -47.04 -43.58
C TYR A 8 -17.83 -46.27 -42.29
N LEU A 9 -18.14 -47.10 -41.28
CA LEU A 9 -18.00 -46.98 -39.83
C LEU A 9 -17.92 -45.61 -39.15
N VAL A 10 -18.90 -45.43 -38.27
CA VAL A 10 -18.89 -44.61 -37.07
C VAL A 10 -17.73 -45.03 -36.16
N LEU A 11 -16.83 -44.09 -35.85
CA LEU A 11 -15.98 -44.13 -34.66
C LEU A 11 -16.38 -42.96 -33.77
N LEU A 12 -17.13 -43.30 -32.71
CA LEU A 12 -17.51 -42.41 -31.63
C LEU A 12 -16.25 -42.12 -30.79
N CYS A 13 -15.60 -40.97 -31.01
CA CYS A 13 -14.67 -40.43 -30.01
C CYS A 13 -15.49 -39.69 -28.95
N ALA A 14 -15.89 -40.41 -27.90
CA ALA A 14 -16.38 -39.81 -26.67
C ALA A 14 -15.21 -39.11 -25.95
N ALA A 15 -14.99 -37.84 -26.27
CA ALA A 15 -14.15 -36.98 -25.46
C ALA A 15 -14.92 -36.61 -24.18
N LEU A 16 -14.54 -37.26 -23.08
CA LEU A 16 -14.90 -36.88 -21.71
C LEU A 16 -14.49 -35.43 -21.49
N ALA A 17 -15.45 -34.51 -21.58
CA ALA A 17 -15.32 -33.17 -21.01
C ALA A 17 -15.41 -33.30 -19.48
N ALA A 18 -14.29 -33.68 -18.85
CA ALA A 18 -14.12 -33.48 -17.42
C ALA A 18 -14.23 -31.97 -17.16
N GLY A 19 -15.30 -31.56 -16.48
CA GLY A 19 -15.54 -30.19 -16.10
C GLY A 19 -14.36 -29.67 -15.27
N LEU A 20 -13.57 -28.78 -15.87
CA LEU A 20 -12.71 -27.90 -15.09
C LEU A 20 -13.64 -27.05 -14.22
N PRO A 21 -13.45 -27.00 -12.89
CA PRO A 21 -14.23 -26.09 -12.07
C PRO A 21 -13.94 -24.68 -12.57
N ALA A 22 -14.99 -24.00 -13.03
CA ALA A 22 -14.92 -22.57 -13.30
C ALA A 22 -14.42 -21.89 -12.02
N LEU A 23 -13.29 -21.20 -12.11
CA LEU A 23 -12.79 -20.35 -11.03
C LEU A 23 -13.90 -19.35 -10.70
N ALA A 24 -14.60 -19.59 -9.58
CA ALA A 24 -15.69 -18.74 -9.13
C ALA A 24 -15.16 -17.32 -8.94
N GLN A 25 -15.63 -16.37 -9.76
CA GLN A 25 -15.33 -14.96 -9.57
C GLN A 25 -16.00 -14.50 -8.28
N LYS A 26 -15.20 -14.04 -7.31
CA LYS A 26 -15.69 -13.46 -6.05
C LYS A 26 -16.70 -12.34 -6.33
N THR A 27 -17.84 -12.41 -5.65
CA THR A 27 -18.93 -11.44 -5.78
C THR A 27 -18.54 -10.06 -5.23
N GLN A 28 -19.31 -9.03 -5.56
CA GLN A 28 -19.09 -7.69 -5.01
C GLN A 28 -19.25 -7.68 -3.47
N ALA A 29 -20.17 -8.49 -2.93
CA ALA A 29 -20.36 -8.65 -1.49
C ALA A 29 -19.12 -9.29 -0.85
N ASP A 30 -18.56 -10.35 -1.44
CA ASP A 30 -17.34 -11.01 -0.95
C ASP A 30 -16.15 -10.05 -0.89
N LYS A 31 -16.05 -9.13 -1.86
CA LYS A 31 -14.98 -8.10 -1.90
C LYS A 31 -15.16 -7.06 -0.81
N VAL A 32 -16.39 -6.66 -0.51
CA VAL A 32 -16.71 -5.71 0.57
C VAL A 32 -16.42 -6.34 1.94
N GLU A 33 -16.86 -7.58 2.15
CA GLU A 33 -16.59 -8.32 3.38
C GLU A 33 -15.09 -8.54 3.59
N LEU A 34 -14.37 -8.98 2.55
CA LEU A 34 -12.92 -9.15 2.60
C LEU A 34 -12.20 -7.84 2.96
N GLY A 35 -12.60 -6.72 2.35
CA GLY A 35 -12.07 -5.39 2.67
C GLY A 35 -12.34 -4.98 4.11
N SER A 36 -13.55 -5.23 4.62
CA SER A 36 -13.95 -4.97 6.00
C SER A 36 -13.14 -5.80 7.00
N ASN A 37 -13.02 -7.11 6.76
CA ASN A 37 -12.24 -8.01 7.60
C ASN A 37 -10.74 -7.65 7.58
N THR A 38 -10.21 -7.24 6.42
CA THR A 38 -8.83 -6.74 6.31
C THR A 38 -8.61 -5.51 7.20
N ALA A 39 -9.52 -4.53 7.17
CA ALA A 39 -9.43 -3.34 8.01
C ALA A 39 -9.52 -3.67 9.51
N LYS A 40 -10.50 -4.51 9.90
CA LYS A 40 -10.66 -4.94 11.30
C LYS A 40 -9.42 -5.65 11.84
N ASN A 41 -8.79 -6.51 11.03
CA ASN A 41 -7.59 -7.22 11.43
C ASN A 41 -6.38 -6.28 11.56
N GLY A 42 -6.30 -5.22 10.74
CA GLY A 42 -5.32 -4.14 10.91
C GLY A 42 -5.44 -3.49 12.29
N PHE A 43 -6.63 -3.04 12.66
CA PHE A 43 -6.87 -2.39 13.96
C PHE A 43 -6.58 -3.30 15.15
N LYS A 44 -6.98 -4.58 15.08
CA LYS A 44 -6.64 -5.57 16.11
C LYS A 44 -5.13 -5.75 16.25
N ASN A 45 -4.39 -5.75 15.13
CA ASN A 45 -2.94 -5.86 15.15
C ASN A 45 -2.28 -4.64 15.80
N GLU A 46 -2.80 -3.44 15.59
CA GLU A 46 -2.34 -2.22 16.30
C GLU A 46 -2.60 -2.32 17.81
N ASP A 47 -3.79 -2.82 18.21
CA ASP A 47 -4.13 -3.02 19.63
C ASP A 47 -3.19 -4.05 20.29
N GLU A 48 -2.93 -5.18 19.61
CA GLU A 48 -1.98 -6.19 20.09
C GLU A 48 -0.57 -5.61 20.27
N ILE A 49 -0.06 -4.82 19.31
CA ILE A 49 1.28 -4.21 19.40
C ILE A 49 1.33 -3.19 20.55
N ARG A 50 0.30 -2.34 20.70
CA ARG A 50 0.18 -1.42 21.84
C ARG A 50 0.25 -2.18 23.17
N ASP A 51 -0.55 -3.22 23.30
CA ASP A 51 -0.65 -3.98 24.55
C ASP A 51 0.65 -4.72 24.88
N LYS A 52 1.38 -5.19 23.87
CA LYS A 52 2.73 -5.75 24.05
C LYS A 52 3.72 -4.72 24.60
N PHE A 53 3.74 -3.50 24.06
CA PHE A 53 4.58 -2.43 24.61
C PHE A 53 4.20 -2.08 26.07
N ASN A 54 2.92 -2.02 26.40
CA ASN A 54 2.46 -1.79 27.77
C ASN A 54 2.86 -2.95 28.72
N ASN A 55 3.06 -4.16 28.19
CA ASN A 55 3.48 -5.35 28.93
C ASN A 55 4.97 -5.72 28.73
N TRP A 56 5.82 -4.79 28.31
CA TRP A 56 7.21 -5.07 27.87
C TRP A 56 8.08 -5.82 28.90
N LYS A 57 7.79 -5.72 30.20
CA LYS A 57 8.54 -6.44 31.24
C LYS A 57 8.41 -7.96 31.10
N THR A 58 7.26 -8.44 30.65
CA THR A 58 6.94 -9.86 30.48
C THR A 58 6.81 -10.28 29.03
N ASP A 59 6.62 -9.34 28.10
CA ASP A 59 6.53 -9.64 26.66
C ASP A 59 7.91 -9.60 25.99
N ASP A 60 8.37 -10.75 25.49
CA ASP A 60 9.70 -10.85 24.89
C ASP A 60 9.80 -10.16 23.52
N GLU A 61 8.73 -10.06 22.75
CA GLU A 61 8.75 -9.33 21.48
C GLU A 61 8.94 -7.83 21.72
N ALA A 62 8.21 -7.27 22.69
CA ALA A 62 8.35 -5.87 23.06
C ALA A 62 9.76 -5.54 23.55
N LYS A 63 10.42 -6.44 24.30
CA LYS A 63 11.84 -6.28 24.67
C LYS A 63 12.75 -6.21 23.44
N ILE A 64 12.52 -7.08 22.45
CA ILE A 64 13.30 -7.07 21.21
C ILE A 64 13.04 -5.77 20.43
N TRP A 65 11.79 -5.29 20.38
CA TRP A 65 11.44 -4.02 19.72
C TRP A 65 12.15 -2.82 20.37
N LEU A 66 12.10 -2.72 21.71
CA LEU A 66 12.81 -1.67 22.45
C LEU A 66 14.32 -1.72 22.18
N GLY A 67 14.90 -2.93 22.15
CA GLY A 67 16.30 -3.13 21.76
C GLY A 67 16.60 -2.68 20.32
N ALA A 68 15.72 -3.01 19.36
CA ALA A 68 15.84 -2.57 17.97
C ALA A 68 15.67 -1.05 17.80
N MET A 69 14.96 -0.41 18.73
CA MET A 69 14.86 1.04 18.86
C MET A 69 16.06 1.68 19.58
N ASN A 70 17.11 0.89 19.86
CA ASN A 70 18.34 1.29 20.57
C ASN A 70 18.16 1.66 22.04
N TYR A 71 17.10 1.19 22.69
CA TYR A 71 16.94 1.31 24.15
C TYR A 71 17.61 0.14 24.87
N LYS A 72 18.42 0.46 25.87
CA LYS A 72 18.95 -0.55 26.80
C LYS A 72 17.88 -0.88 27.83
N LEU A 73 17.40 -2.12 27.85
CA LEU A 73 16.30 -2.56 28.72
C LEU A 73 16.52 -2.27 30.21
N ALA A 74 17.77 -2.38 30.68
CA ALA A 74 18.13 -2.11 32.07
C ALA A 74 18.03 -0.63 32.47
N GLU A 75 17.97 0.28 31.50
CA GLU A 75 17.87 1.73 31.72
C GLU A 75 16.42 2.24 31.60
N ILE A 76 15.47 1.39 31.19
CA ILE A 76 14.06 1.73 31.03
C ILE A 76 13.35 1.70 32.39
N GLU A 77 12.79 2.85 32.78
CA GLU A 77 11.98 2.99 33.99
C GLU A 77 10.51 2.65 33.73
N SER A 78 9.96 3.16 32.63
CA SER A 78 8.59 2.92 32.22
C SER A 78 8.41 3.00 30.71
N VAL A 79 7.41 2.26 30.21
CA VAL A 79 6.93 2.32 28.83
C VAL A 79 5.42 2.47 28.88
N THR A 80 4.87 3.39 28.10
CA THR A 80 3.42 3.56 27.93
C THR A 80 3.11 3.72 26.46
N ALA A 81 2.23 2.88 25.93
CA ALA A 81 1.81 2.89 24.54
C ALA A 81 0.33 3.25 24.39
N THR A 82 0.04 4.17 23.48
CA THR A 82 -1.31 4.65 23.16
C THR A 82 -1.56 4.64 21.65
N LYS A 83 -2.83 4.73 21.24
CA LYS A 83 -3.21 4.92 19.84
C LYS A 83 -3.65 6.37 19.65
N PRO A 84 -2.90 7.20 18.92
CA PRO A 84 -3.36 8.55 18.59
C PRO A 84 -4.55 8.48 17.62
N HIS A 85 -5.34 9.55 17.55
CA HIS A 85 -6.45 9.67 16.61
C HIS A 85 -6.11 10.68 15.51
N GLY A 86 -6.20 10.25 14.26
CA GLY A 86 -6.04 11.13 13.09
C GLY A 86 -4.59 11.36 12.63
N GLU A 87 -3.62 10.69 13.26
CA GLU A 87 -2.18 10.88 13.02
C GLU A 87 -1.56 9.80 12.11
N LYS A 88 -0.32 10.02 11.66
CA LYS A 88 0.46 9.06 10.83
C LYS A 88 0.98 7.87 11.64
N ALA A 89 1.26 8.06 12.93
CA ALA A 89 1.61 6.98 13.84
C ALA A 89 0.35 6.17 14.20
N ASP A 90 0.43 4.85 14.10
CA ASP A 90 -0.66 3.96 14.48
C ASP A 90 -0.59 3.63 15.99
N VAL A 91 0.63 3.67 16.56
CA VAL A 91 0.92 3.58 18.00
C VAL A 91 1.98 4.62 18.37
N GLU A 92 1.79 5.32 19.49
CA GLU A 92 2.82 6.14 20.13
C GLU A 92 3.33 5.45 21.39
N VAL A 93 4.65 5.38 21.55
CA VAL A 93 5.31 4.77 22.71
C VAL A 93 6.10 5.85 23.46
N LEU A 94 5.69 6.14 24.68
CA LEU A 94 6.43 6.98 25.62
C LEU A 94 7.39 6.12 26.43
N ILE A 95 8.69 6.36 26.30
CA ILE A 95 9.74 5.60 26.96
C ILE A 95 10.48 6.53 27.90
N LYS A 96 10.44 6.21 29.20
CA LYS A 96 11.19 6.93 30.22
C LYS A 96 12.44 6.15 30.60
N THR A 97 13.57 6.82 30.56
CA THR A 97 14.86 6.31 31.00
C THR A 97 15.50 7.28 31.99
N LYS A 98 16.60 6.88 32.62
CA LYS A 98 17.40 7.79 33.46
C LYS A 98 17.92 9.02 32.70
N ALA A 99 18.09 8.91 31.38
CA ALA A 99 18.57 10.01 30.53
C ALA A 99 17.45 10.98 30.11
N GLY A 100 16.19 10.65 30.39
CA GLY A 100 15.02 11.45 30.01
C GLY A 100 13.91 10.61 29.38
N GLU A 101 12.88 11.33 28.96
CA GLU A 101 11.67 10.78 28.34
C GLU A 101 11.66 11.06 26.83
N LYS A 102 11.29 10.06 26.04
CA LYS A 102 11.16 10.15 24.58
C LYS A 102 9.82 9.60 24.13
N ARG A 103 9.21 10.26 23.15
CA ARG A 103 8.00 9.81 22.45
C ARG A 103 8.39 9.27 21.09
N GLU A 104 7.98 8.05 20.80
CA GLU A 104 8.31 7.34 19.57
C GLU A 104 7.02 6.99 18.83
N GLY A 105 6.80 7.58 17.66
CA GLY A 105 5.68 7.23 16.78
C GLY A 105 6.00 6.03 15.89
N ILE A 106 5.12 5.04 15.86
CA ILE A 106 5.26 3.83 15.06
C ILE A 106 4.10 3.71 14.07
N SER A 107 4.39 3.72 12.77
CA SER A 107 3.41 3.29 11.76
C SER A 107 3.46 1.77 11.61
N ILE A 108 2.31 1.12 11.64
CA ILE A 108 2.14 -0.34 11.63
C ILE A 108 1.49 -0.75 10.31
N LYS A 109 2.08 -1.73 9.64
CA LYS A 109 1.48 -2.39 8.47
C LYS A 109 1.34 -3.88 8.73
N LEU A 110 0.08 -4.34 8.81
CA LEU A 110 -0.24 -5.76 8.80
C LEU A 110 -0.21 -6.29 7.35
N VAL A 111 0.49 -7.39 7.15
CA VAL A 111 0.61 -8.08 5.86
C VAL A 111 0.25 -9.56 6.05
N SER A 112 -0.58 -10.09 5.16
CA SER A 112 -0.99 -11.51 5.16
C SER A 112 -0.35 -12.33 4.04
N SER A 113 0.43 -11.70 3.15
CA SER A 113 1.16 -12.33 2.06
C SER A 113 2.43 -11.53 1.74
N PRO A 114 3.57 -12.17 1.43
CA PRO A 114 4.80 -11.46 1.04
C PRO A 114 4.67 -10.60 -0.23
N GLN A 115 3.60 -10.76 -1.01
CA GLN A 115 3.31 -9.99 -2.22
C GLN A 115 2.17 -8.97 -2.01
N GLY A 116 1.73 -8.78 -0.77
CA GLY A 116 0.64 -7.87 -0.42
C GLY A 116 1.03 -6.40 -0.61
N PHE A 117 0.03 -5.57 -0.93
CA PHE A 117 0.19 -4.12 -1.05
C PHE A 117 -0.65 -3.40 -0.01
N ASN A 118 -0.04 -2.47 0.72
CA ASN A 118 -0.69 -1.65 1.72
C ASN A 118 -0.72 -0.19 1.29
N GLN A 119 -1.79 0.51 1.65
CA GLN A 119 -1.90 1.95 1.47
C GLN A 119 -0.98 2.67 2.47
N ILE A 120 -0.26 3.69 1.99
CA ILE A 120 0.54 4.60 2.84
C ILE A 120 -0.03 6.02 2.86
N ASP A 121 -0.68 6.46 1.77
CA ASP A 121 -1.42 7.72 1.74
C ASP A 121 -2.53 7.67 0.68
N LYS A 122 -3.57 8.48 0.87
CA LYS A 122 -4.68 8.66 -0.08
C LYS A 122 -5.43 9.94 0.24
N ARG A 123 -5.53 10.85 -0.72
CA ARG A 123 -6.28 12.11 -0.62
C ARG A 123 -6.89 12.48 -1.98
N TRP A 124 -7.77 13.48 -1.97
CA TRP A 124 -8.20 14.16 -3.20
C TRP A 124 -7.02 14.80 -3.90
N LEU A 125 -7.02 14.82 -5.24
CA LEU A 125 -5.90 15.35 -6.02
C LEU A 125 -5.61 16.81 -5.66
N SER A 126 -6.66 17.62 -5.46
CA SER A 126 -6.56 19.03 -5.06
C SER A 126 -5.68 19.27 -3.83
N HIS A 127 -5.65 18.31 -2.90
CA HIS A 127 -4.80 18.39 -1.71
C HIS A 127 -3.31 18.29 -2.09
N TYR A 128 -2.96 17.30 -2.93
CA TYR A 128 -1.59 17.15 -3.42
C TYR A 128 -1.17 18.29 -4.35
N VAL A 129 -2.10 18.82 -5.15
CA VAL A 129 -1.84 20.00 -6.00
C VAL A 129 -1.38 21.18 -5.16
N LYS A 130 -2.09 21.47 -4.07
CA LYS A 130 -1.71 22.54 -3.14
C LYS A 130 -0.39 22.23 -2.42
N MET A 131 -0.26 21.02 -1.89
CA MET A 131 0.87 20.61 -1.04
C MET A 131 2.19 20.56 -1.83
N TRP A 132 2.18 19.95 -3.02
CA TRP A 132 3.36 19.75 -3.85
C TRP A 132 3.51 20.78 -4.97
N ARG A 133 2.62 21.79 -5.01
CA ARG A 133 2.58 22.83 -6.05
C ARG A 133 2.60 22.22 -7.46
N ILE A 134 1.71 21.24 -7.67
CA ILE A 134 1.63 20.51 -8.94
C ILE A 134 1.28 21.51 -10.06
N PRO A 135 2.06 21.57 -11.15
CA PRO A 135 1.76 22.41 -12.31
C PRO A 135 0.41 22.05 -12.96
N ALA A 136 -0.24 23.04 -13.58
CA ALA A 136 -1.61 22.88 -14.10
C ALA A 136 -1.74 21.80 -15.19
N ASP A 137 -0.73 21.62 -16.03
CA ASP A 137 -0.67 20.56 -17.05
C ASP A 137 -0.56 19.16 -16.42
N VAL A 138 0.27 19.01 -15.38
CA VAL A 138 0.38 17.77 -14.60
C VAL A 138 -0.91 17.49 -13.81
N GLU A 139 -1.53 18.52 -13.23
CA GLU A 139 -2.83 18.40 -12.55
C GLU A 139 -3.92 17.92 -13.52
N ALA A 140 -4.00 18.50 -14.72
CA ALA A 140 -4.98 18.09 -15.73
C ALA A 140 -4.80 16.61 -16.13
N ALA A 141 -3.55 16.18 -16.33
CA ALA A 141 -3.23 14.78 -16.60
C ALA A 141 -3.65 13.86 -15.44
N LEU A 142 -3.37 14.27 -14.20
CA LEU A 142 -3.74 13.50 -13.01
C LEU A 142 -5.25 13.44 -12.79
N LYS A 143 -6.02 14.50 -13.12
CA LYS A 143 -7.49 14.51 -13.06
C LYS A 143 -8.11 13.48 -14.01
N LEU A 144 -7.59 13.37 -15.23
CA LEU A 144 -7.95 12.30 -16.17
C LEU A 144 -7.57 10.93 -15.60
N PHE A 145 -6.37 10.81 -15.02
CA PHE A 145 -5.86 9.55 -14.47
C PHE A 145 -6.72 8.98 -13.33
N VAL A 146 -7.13 9.83 -12.40
CA VAL A 146 -7.94 9.42 -11.25
C VAL A 146 -9.45 9.41 -11.53
N GLY A 147 -9.87 10.01 -12.65
CA GLY A 147 -11.28 10.11 -13.06
C GLY A 147 -12.06 11.22 -12.37
N GLU A 148 -11.37 12.26 -11.89
CA GLU A 148 -12.01 13.53 -11.49
C GLU A 148 -12.51 14.28 -12.74
N THR A 149 -11.80 14.13 -13.86
CA THR A 149 -12.25 14.52 -15.21
C THR A 149 -12.50 13.26 -16.04
N PRO A 150 -13.62 13.17 -16.79
CA PRO A 150 -13.89 12.03 -17.65
C PRO A 150 -12.87 11.93 -18.80
N PRO A 151 -12.71 10.75 -19.43
CA PRO A 151 -11.84 10.59 -20.60
C PRO A 151 -12.21 11.56 -21.73
N ASP A 152 -11.20 12.17 -22.36
CA ASP A 152 -11.37 13.06 -23.52
C ASP A 152 -11.25 12.31 -24.87
N ARG A 153 -10.84 11.04 -24.82
CA ARG A 153 -10.64 10.13 -25.95
C ARG A 153 -10.95 8.68 -25.52
N PRO A 154 -11.04 7.72 -26.46
CA PRO A 154 -11.26 6.32 -26.10
C PRO A 154 -10.23 5.81 -25.08
N SER A 155 -10.74 5.25 -23.99
CA SER A 155 -9.95 4.73 -22.86
C SER A 155 -10.41 3.32 -22.54
N LYS A 156 -9.49 2.50 -22.00
CA LYS A 156 -9.81 1.16 -21.48
C LYS A 156 -10.85 1.19 -20.36
N ASP A 157 -10.93 2.27 -19.58
CA ASP A 157 -11.91 2.46 -18.52
C ASP A 157 -12.76 3.70 -18.84
N PRO A 158 -14.10 3.59 -18.99
CA PRO A 158 -14.92 4.74 -19.36
C PRO A 158 -14.95 5.84 -18.28
N LYS A 159 -14.40 5.60 -17.09
CA LYS A 159 -14.43 6.53 -15.95
C LYS A 159 -13.13 7.33 -15.79
N ARG A 160 -12.06 7.02 -16.52
CA ARG A 160 -10.73 7.63 -16.36
C ARG A 160 -9.82 7.33 -17.55
N MET A 161 -8.66 7.96 -17.62
CA MET A 161 -7.57 7.51 -18.48
C MET A 161 -6.47 6.82 -17.66
N TYR A 162 -5.70 5.98 -18.31
CA TYR A 162 -4.42 5.51 -17.81
C TYR A 162 -3.32 6.45 -18.30
N LEU A 163 -2.23 6.58 -17.55
CA LEU A 163 -1.17 7.53 -17.91
C LEU A 163 -0.52 7.18 -19.25
N ASN A 164 -0.43 5.89 -19.59
CA ASN A 164 0.10 5.43 -20.88
C ASN A 164 -0.87 5.62 -22.06
N GLU A 165 -2.09 6.10 -21.83
CA GLU A 165 -3.06 6.49 -22.87
C GLU A 165 -2.99 7.99 -23.22
N LEU A 166 -2.24 8.78 -22.43
CA LEU A 166 -2.00 10.20 -22.68
C LEU A 166 -0.95 10.37 -23.79
N ASP A 167 -0.85 11.55 -24.38
CA ASP A 167 0.20 11.82 -25.37
C ASP A 167 1.60 11.85 -24.72
N ALA A 168 2.65 11.68 -25.54
CA ALA A 168 4.02 11.55 -25.05
C ALA A 168 4.51 12.79 -24.28
N ALA A 169 4.07 14.00 -24.65
CA ALA A 169 4.46 15.22 -23.95
C ALA A 169 3.84 15.27 -22.55
N THR A 170 2.55 14.94 -22.44
CA THR A 170 1.85 14.84 -21.15
C THR A 170 2.43 13.75 -20.25
N GLN A 171 2.72 12.57 -20.80
CA GLN A 171 3.40 11.49 -20.07
C GLN A 171 4.73 11.96 -19.50
N LYS A 172 5.54 12.65 -20.32
CA LYS A 172 6.84 13.18 -19.93
C LYS A 172 6.71 14.24 -18.83
N ALA A 173 5.76 15.17 -18.95
CA ALA A 173 5.53 16.21 -17.94
C ALA A 173 5.21 15.59 -16.56
N VAL A 174 4.34 14.57 -16.53
CA VAL A 174 4.04 13.83 -15.29
C VAL A 174 5.29 13.17 -14.72
N THR A 175 6.05 12.42 -15.53
CA THR A 175 7.25 11.74 -15.04
C THR A 175 8.34 12.71 -14.59
N ASP A 176 8.54 13.81 -15.31
CA ASP A 176 9.53 14.84 -14.98
C ASP A 176 9.19 15.52 -13.66
N PHE A 177 7.92 15.88 -13.43
CA PHE A 177 7.47 16.48 -12.18
C PHE A 177 7.76 15.57 -10.98
N PHE A 178 7.33 14.30 -11.04
CA PHE A 178 7.57 13.35 -9.95
C PHE A 178 9.04 12.99 -9.78
N THR A 179 9.84 13.04 -10.86
CA THR A 179 11.30 12.84 -10.79
C THR A 179 11.98 14.00 -10.08
N ALA A 180 11.65 15.24 -10.46
CA ALA A 180 12.25 16.44 -9.91
C ALA A 180 11.89 16.65 -8.42
N ASN A 181 10.72 16.17 -7.98
CA ASN A 181 10.21 16.36 -6.62
C ASN A 181 10.26 15.08 -5.78
N LYS A 182 10.97 14.04 -6.25
CA LYS A 182 10.90 12.68 -5.70
C LYS A 182 11.21 12.62 -4.21
N GLU A 183 12.30 13.24 -3.77
CA GLU A 183 12.75 13.15 -2.37
C GLU A 183 11.72 13.75 -1.41
N MET A 184 11.22 14.96 -1.72
CA MET A 184 10.17 15.63 -0.96
C MET A 184 8.88 14.80 -0.93
N ILE A 185 8.40 14.34 -2.08
CA ILE A 185 7.17 13.53 -2.17
C ILE A 185 7.30 12.24 -1.34
N VAL A 186 8.43 11.53 -1.46
CA VAL A 186 8.62 10.27 -0.71
C VAL A 186 8.70 10.55 0.80
N SER A 187 9.38 11.61 1.23
CA SER A 187 9.42 12.03 2.63
C SER A 187 8.02 12.31 3.18
N ASP A 188 7.21 13.10 2.48
CA ASP A 188 5.83 13.44 2.89
C ASP A 188 4.93 12.20 3.03
N LEU A 189 5.13 11.20 2.16
CA LEU A 189 4.34 9.98 2.19
C LEU A 189 4.60 9.14 3.46
N PHE A 190 5.83 9.14 3.98
CA PHE A 190 6.24 8.31 5.12
C PHE A 190 6.25 9.05 6.45
N SER A 191 6.95 10.18 6.55
CA SER A 191 7.24 10.81 7.84
C SER A 191 6.09 11.69 8.36
N GLY A 192 5.24 12.23 7.48
CA GLY A 192 4.26 13.24 7.87
C GLY A 192 4.91 14.53 8.38
N GLU A 193 4.11 15.48 8.88
CA GLU A 193 4.61 16.73 9.47
C GLU A 193 4.30 16.77 10.98
N GLY A 194 5.20 17.38 11.77
CA GLY A 194 4.94 17.72 13.18
C GLY A 194 5.26 16.65 14.23
N ILE A 195 4.75 16.86 15.45
CA ILE A 195 5.06 16.09 16.67
C ILE A 195 4.53 14.64 16.66
N HIS A 196 3.67 14.31 15.69
CA HIS A 196 3.06 13.00 15.50
C HIS A 196 3.63 12.27 14.27
N SER A 197 4.80 12.71 13.79
CA SER A 197 5.56 12.01 12.75
C SER A 197 5.91 10.59 13.22
N ALA A 198 5.76 9.62 12.32
CA ALA A 198 6.11 8.24 12.60
C ALA A 198 7.63 8.06 12.40
N GLY A 199 8.41 8.09 13.48
CA GLY A 199 9.86 7.83 13.45
C GLY A 199 10.24 6.38 13.14
N TRP A 200 9.25 5.48 13.21
CA TRP A 200 9.43 4.04 12.97
C TRP A 200 8.32 3.47 12.08
N MET A 201 8.67 2.48 11.26
CA MET A 201 7.73 1.60 10.60
C MET A 201 7.90 0.16 11.09
N MET A 202 6.81 -0.41 11.61
CA MET A 202 6.68 -1.82 11.92
C MET A 202 5.86 -2.53 10.84
N VAL A 203 6.38 -3.63 10.32
CA VAL A 203 5.62 -4.54 9.46
C VAL A 203 5.42 -5.85 10.19
N ALA A 204 4.16 -6.27 10.36
CA ALA A 204 3.80 -7.57 10.91
C ALA A 204 3.32 -8.47 9.77
N LEU A 205 4.06 -9.54 9.47
CA LEU A 205 3.70 -10.57 8.51
C LEU A 205 3.04 -11.76 9.24
N LYS A 206 1.72 -11.86 9.12
CA LYS A 206 0.89 -12.93 9.69
C LYS A 206 0.35 -13.85 8.59
N SER A 207 1.26 -14.42 7.79
CA SER A 207 0.93 -15.32 6.67
C SER A 207 1.09 -16.81 7.01
N SER A 208 1.57 -17.14 8.20
CA SER A 208 1.83 -18.52 8.65
C SER A 208 1.60 -18.66 10.16
N ALA A 209 1.72 -19.88 10.69
CA ALA A 209 1.56 -20.16 12.12
C ALA A 209 2.53 -19.36 13.01
N THR A 210 3.69 -18.96 12.48
CA THR A 210 4.66 -18.10 13.17
C THR A 210 4.62 -16.69 12.56
N PRO A 211 4.04 -15.70 13.24
CA PRO A 211 4.15 -14.31 12.86
C PRO A 211 5.62 -13.88 12.78
N ARG A 212 5.94 -13.04 11.79
CA ARG A 212 7.22 -12.35 11.70
C ARG A 212 6.98 -10.87 11.75
N TRP A 213 7.91 -10.12 12.31
CA TRP A 213 7.87 -8.67 12.29
C TRP A 213 9.23 -8.08 11.92
N VAL A 214 9.22 -6.86 11.38
CA VAL A 214 10.41 -6.06 11.17
C VAL A 214 10.11 -4.63 11.60
N LEU A 215 11.05 -4.01 12.31
CA LEU A 215 10.99 -2.63 12.78
C LEU A 215 12.17 -1.87 12.18
N ARG A 216 11.90 -0.75 11.53
CA ARG A 216 12.91 0.10 10.87
C ARG A 216 12.62 1.57 11.14
N ARG A 217 13.67 2.38 11.19
CA ARG A 217 13.54 3.84 11.23
C ARG A 217 12.95 4.38 9.94
N ASP A 218 12.22 5.47 10.08
CA ASP A 218 11.57 6.19 8.98
C ASP A 218 12.56 6.64 7.89
N ASP A 219 13.75 7.10 8.26
CA ASP A 219 14.82 7.51 7.34
C ASP A 219 15.24 6.36 6.40
N TYR A 220 15.45 5.16 6.95
CA TYR A 220 15.73 3.95 6.21
C TYR A 220 14.56 3.58 5.30
N VAL A 221 13.33 3.60 5.82
CA VAL A 221 12.11 3.23 5.09
C VAL A 221 11.90 4.16 3.89
N THR A 222 12.04 5.46 4.11
CA THR A 222 11.94 6.52 3.10
C THR A 222 12.96 6.29 1.99
N LYS A 223 14.23 6.09 2.34
CA LYS A 223 15.29 5.79 1.37
C LYS A 223 15.01 4.47 0.62
N PHE A 224 14.60 3.43 1.34
CA PHE A 224 14.34 2.11 0.77
C PHE A 224 13.19 2.14 -0.24
N PHE A 225 12.03 2.72 0.11
CA PHE A 225 10.91 2.76 -0.82
C PHE A 225 11.07 3.83 -1.91
N GLY A 226 11.84 4.88 -1.63
CA GLY A 226 12.23 5.87 -2.63
C GLY A 226 13.21 5.33 -3.66
N ASP A 227 13.97 4.27 -3.40
CA ASP A 227 14.96 3.75 -4.35
C ASP A 227 14.33 3.26 -5.69
N GLY A 228 15.02 3.54 -6.81
CA GLY A 228 14.56 3.24 -8.17
C GLY A 228 14.07 4.44 -8.98
N LYS A 229 13.65 4.23 -10.23
CA LYS A 229 13.23 5.30 -11.14
C LYS A 229 11.78 5.72 -10.92
N VAL A 230 11.44 6.91 -11.41
CA VAL A 230 10.03 7.31 -11.62
C VAL A 230 9.65 6.90 -13.03
N GLU A 231 8.64 6.07 -13.18
CA GLU A 231 8.27 5.51 -14.49
C GLU A 231 6.80 5.11 -14.58
N LEU A 232 6.27 5.11 -15.80
CA LEU A 232 4.96 4.53 -16.08
C LEU A 232 5.06 3.01 -16.16
N THR A 233 4.11 2.33 -15.54
CA THR A 233 3.98 0.87 -15.65
C THR A 233 3.30 0.49 -16.97
N ARG A 234 3.50 -0.75 -17.42
CA ARG A 234 2.78 -1.31 -18.59
C ARG A 234 1.25 -1.24 -18.46
N ASN A 235 0.76 -1.29 -17.22
CA ASN A 235 -0.67 -1.20 -16.90
C ASN A 235 -1.15 0.26 -16.76
N GLY A 236 -0.30 1.25 -17.04
CA GLY A 236 -0.68 2.66 -17.09
C GLY A 236 -0.82 3.37 -15.74
N ASN A 237 -0.32 2.77 -14.65
CA ASN A 237 -0.09 3.44 -13.38
C ASN A 237 1.32 4.07 -13.34
N LEU A 238 1.60 4.90 -12.34
CA LEU A 238 2.93 5.48 -12.09
C LEU A 238 3.64 4.72 -10.96
N LYS A 239 4.96 4.56 -11.08
CA LYS A 239 5.85 4.16 -9.98
C LYS A 239 6.78 5.29 -9.61
N ILE A 240 7.01 5.44 -8.31
CA ILE A 240 8.03 6.32 -7.73
C ILE A 240 8.95 5.41 -6.92
N GLY A 241 10.05 4.97 -7.52
CA GLY A 241 10.88 3.92 -6.93
C GLY A 241 10.07 2.64 -6.69
N ARG A 242 9.95 2.21 -5.44
CA ARG A 242 9.18 1.02 -5.03
C ARG A 242 7.73 1.34 -4.63
N ILE A 243 7.30 2.59 -4.77
CA ILE A 243 5.94 3.05 -4.46
C ILE A 243 5.10 3.02 -5.74
N THR A 244 3.90 2.47 -5.64
CA THR A 244 2.90 2.48 -6.71
C THR A 244 1.89 3.60 -6.49
N VAL A 245 1.70 4.43 -7.50
CA VAL A 245 0.70 5.49 -7.55
C VAL A 245 -0.43 5.06 -8.46
N GLN A 246 -1.65 5.08 -7.93
CA GLN A 246 -2.83 4.61 -8.64
C GLN A 246 -4.07 5.41 -8.27
N ARG A 247 -5.07 5.41 -9.15
CA ARG A 247 -6.45 5.71 -8.75
C ARG A 247 -6.85 4.75 -7.63
N LYS A 248 -7.49 5.28 -6.58
CA LYS A 248 -7.99 4.47 -5.45
C LYS A 248 -8.87 3.31 -5.94
N GLY A 249 -9.84 3.61 -6.79
CA GLY A 249 -10.79 2.63 -7.30
C GLY A 249 -11.62 1.96 -6.20
N GLY A 250 -12.52 1.06 -6.61
CA GLY A 250 -13.38 0.32 -5.67
C GLY A 250 -14.40 1.22 -4.97
N ASP A 251 -14.56 1.06 -3.64
CA ASP A 251 -15.51 1.78 -2.78
C ASP A 251 -16.98 1.72 -3.24
N GLY A 252 -17.37 0.63 -3.91
CA GLY A 252 -18.72 0.49 -4.48
C GLY A 252 -19.05 1.54 -5.56
N GLY A 253 -18.03 2.17 -6.17
CA GLY A 253 -18.22 3.20 -7.18
C GLY A 253 -18.49 4.60 -6.62
N ARG A 254 -18.37 4.81 -5.29
CA ARG A 254 -18.46 6.14 -4.66
C ARG A 254 -17.41 7.10 -5.21
N GLU A 255 -17.65 8.40 -5.05
CA GLU A 255 -16.73 9.46 -5.46
C GLU A 255 -15.32 9.31 -4.86
N SER A 256 -15.18 8.75 -3.64
CA SER A 256 -13.87 8.45 -3.03
C SER A 256 -12.99 7.50 -3.85
N ALA A 257 -13.55 6.76 -4.80
CA ALA A 257 -12.80 5.94 -5.74
C ALA A 257 -11.91 6.77 -6.69
N LYS A 258 -12.17 8.07 -6.82
CA LYS A 258 -11.40 9.03 -7.63
C LYS A 258 -10.22 9.66 -6.88
N MET A 259 -9.98 9.30 -5.63
CA MET A 259 -8.79 9.78 -4.92
C MET A 259 -7.49 9.21 -5.52
N LEU A 260 -6.41 9.97 -5.44
CA LEU A 260 -5.05 9.48 -5.72
C LEU A 260 -4.58 8.65 -4.52
N GLN A 261 -4.00 7.48 -4.77
CA GLN A 261 -3.60 6.52 -3.74
C GLN A 261 -2.16 6.06 -3.95
N PHE A 262 -1.41 5.98 -2.85
CA PHE A 262 -0.04 5.50 -2.79
C PHE A 262 0.02 4.17 -2.05
N LYS A 263 0.67 3.18 -2.66
CA LYS A 263 0.85 1.85 -2.08
C LYS A 263 2.29 1.37 -2.15
N ILE A 264 2.66 0.56 -1.18
CA ILE A 264 3.92 -0.19 -1.15
C ILE A 264 3.63 -1.66 -0.91
N ASN A 265 4.63 -2.51 -1.17
CA ASN A 265 4.68 -3.84 -0.56
C ASN A 265 5.56 -3.76 0.72
N PRO A 266 4.96 -3.72 1.94
CA PRO A 266 5.74 -3.59 3.16
C PRO A 266 6.61 -4.82 3.45
N ALA A 267 6.26 -5.99 2.92
CA ALA A 267 7.03 -7.21 3.16
C ALA A 267 8.46 -7.16 2.59
N LEU A 268 8.74 -6.25 1.65
CA LEU A 268 10.09 -6.00 1.15
C LEU A 268 11.07 -5.56 2.25
N LEU A 269 10.58 -5.01 3.37
CA LEU A 269 11.43 -4.64 4.50
C LEU A 269 12.05 -5.85 5.22
N PHE A 270 11.52 -7.06 5.02
CA PHE A 270 12.15 -8.29 5.53
C PHE A 270 13.38 -8.72 4.71
N GLU A 271 13.55 -8.19 3.49
CA GLU A 271 14.67 -8.51 2.60
C GLU A 271 15.85 -7.52 2.78
N GLY A 272 15.56 -6.33 3.30
CA GLY A 272 16.56 -5.31 3.59
C GLY A 272 17.42 -5.65 4.80
N LYS A 273 18.68 -6.02 4.55
CA LYS A 273 19.73 -6.14 5.57
C LYS A 273 20.18 -4.77 6.04
#